data_AF-A0A929EIU1-F1
#
_entry.id   AF-A0A929EIU1-F1
#
_cell.length_a   1.000
_cell.length_b   1.000
_cell.length_c   1.000
_cell.angle_alpha   90.00
_cell.angle_beta   90.00
_cell.angle_gamma   90.00
#
_symmetry.space_group_name_H-M   'P 1'
#
loop_
_entity.id
_entity.type
_entity.pdbx_description
1 polymer ?
#
loop_
_entity_poly.entity_id
_entity_poly.type
_entity_poly.pdbx_seq_one_letter_code
_entity_poly.pdbx_strand_id
1 'polypeptide(L)'
;MTTKSDKPGKMLVLGYDAMTFDIMKPLIKEGKMPNFKMMMEKGAYGDLRSTFPPVTPPAWATFMTGKNPAKHGVYNFYYHSNDPSKDDENYFVNSHSIKANTIWEILSERKKKNIVVNLPVSYPLTEHMNGIIISGLLTPNNAKDTAFPDTILDEIKENVGEYKVDSHPSTDWSDMSVKERLEHYIHTEEERTKTSLYLMKKHPWDFFMVMFSFTDKILHIAYPHLKKDFP
;
A
#
# COMPACT_ATOMS: atom_id res chain seq x y z
N MET A 1 2.68 8.99 32.89
CA MET A 1 3.67 7.90 33.02
C MET A 1 3.16 6.71 32.22
N THR A 2 3.68 6.49 31.02
CA THR A 2 3.34 5.30 30.23
C THR A 2 4.18 4.14 30.74
N THR A 3 3.53 3.15 31.32
CA THR A 3 4.17 1.88 31.69
C THR A 3 4.64 1.20 30.41
N LYS A 4 5.96 1.12 30.20
CA LYS A 4 6.52 0.28 29.14
C LYS A 4 6.16 -1.16 29.47
N SER A 5 5.37 -1.79 28.60
CA SER A 5 5.18 -3.24 28.59
C SER A 5 6.54 -3.92 28.37
N ASP A 6 6.87 -4.92 29.22
CA ASP A 6 8.08 -5.74 29.10
C ASP A 6 8.05 -6.68 27.89
N LYS A 7 6.88 -6.88 27.26
CA LYS A 7 6.78 -7.57 25.97
C LYS A 7 7.06 -6.57 24.85
N PRO A 8 7.96 -6.88 23.90
CA PRO A 8 8.10 -6.07 22.70
C PRO A 8 6.73 -5.98 22.02
N GLY A 9 6.22 -4.75 21.88
CA GLY A 9 4.91 -4.50 21.28
C GLY A 9 4.92 -4.90 19.81
N LYS A 10 3.80 -5.49 19.36
CA LYS A 10 3.54 -5.67 17.93
C LYS A 10 3.08 -4.34 17.31
N MET A 11 3.48 -4.08 16.08
CA MET A 11 3.07 -2.89 15.33
C MET A 11 2.25 -3.28 14.10
N LEU A 12 0.98 -2.86 14.06
CA LEU A 12 0.12 -2.98 12.89
C LEU A 12 0.00 -1.61 12.21
N VAL A 13 0.26 -1.58 10.91
CA VAL A 13 0.07 -0.42 10.04
C VAL A 13 -1.00 -0.76 9.01
N LEU A 14 -2.07 0.04 8.99
CA LEU A 14 -3.10 -0.01 7.96
C LEU A 14 -2.93 1.21 7.05
N GLY A 15 -2.56 0.96 5.79
CA GLY A 15 -2.45 2.00 4.78
C GLY A 15 -3.74 2.10 3.96
N TYR A 16 -4.24 3.31 3.73
CA TYR A 16 -5.40 3.56 2.88
C TYR A 16 -5.03 4.66 1.87
N ASP A 17 -4.98 4.33 0.59
CA ASP A 17 -4.56 5.29 -0.45
C ASP A 17 -5.67 6.32 -0.73
N ALA A 18 -5.30 7.60 -0.82
CA ALA A 18 -6.23 8.74 -0.98
C ALA A 18 -7.37 8.90 0.06
N MET A 19 -7.33 8.19 1.21
CA MET A 19 -8.37 8.27 2.25
C MET A 19 -8.18 9.49 3.16
N THR A 20 -8.49 10.69 2.65
CA THR A 20 -8.35 11.95 3.38
C THR A 20 -9.43 12.17 4.45
N PHE A 21 -9.18 13.07 5.40
CA PHE A 21 -10.19 13.44 6.41
C PHE A 21 -11.44 14.10 5.82
N ASP A 22 -11.35 14.72 4.66
CA ASP A 22 -12.50 15.30 3.96
C ASP A 22 -13.50 14.22 3.53
N ILE A 23 -13.03 13.00 3.28
CA ILE A 23 -13.87 11.83 3.02
C ILE A 23 -14.29 11.14 4.33
N MET A 24 -13.34 10.96 5.27
CA MET A 24 -13.61 10.20 6.48
C MET A 24 -14.55 10.91 7.46
N LYS A 25 -14.37 12.22 7.72
CA LYS A 25 -15.13 12.96 8.75
C LYS A 25 -16.64 12.96 8.47
N PRO A 26 -17.13 13.20 7.24
CA PRO A 26 -18.56 13.08 6.93
C PRO A 26 -19.10 11.66 7.21
N LEU A 27 -18.37 10.63 6.76
CA LEU A 27 -18.78 9.23 6.96
C LEU A 27 -18.78 8.82 8.45
N ILE A 28 -17.86 9.36 9.25
CA ILE A 28 -17.86 9.20 10.70
C ILE A 28 -19.09 9.87 11.33
N LYS A 29 -19.43 11.09 10.91
CA LYS A 29 -20.60 11.83 11.40
C LYS A 29 -21.91 11.09 11.09
N GLU A 30 -21.97 10.43 9.94
CA GLU A 30 -23.10 9.56 9.53
C GLU A 30 -23.12 8.19 10.24
N GLY A 31 -22.14 7.88 11.08
CA GLY A 31 -22.06 6.60 11.80
C GLY A 31 -21.57 5.42 10.95
N LYS A 32 -21.06 5.66 9.73
CA LYS A 32 -20.59 4.61 8.80
C LYS A 32 -19.18 4.10 9.09
N MET A 33 -18.41 4.80 9.93
CA MET A 33 -17.02 4.47 10.27
C MET A 33 -16.78 4.41 11.79
N PRO A 34 -17.49 3.52 12.53
CA PRO A 34 -17.43 3.49 14.00
C PRO A 34 -16.04 3.13 14.54
N ASN A 35 -15.28 2.28 13.84
CA ASN A 35 -13.93 1.90 14.25
C ASN A 35 -12.94 3.07 14.12
N PHE A 36 -13.00 3.83 13.02
CA PHE A 36 -12.17 5.04 12.87
C PHE A 36 -12.55 6.11 13.87
N LYS A 37 -13.85 6.31 14.12
CA LYS A 37 -14.33 7.21 15.18
C LYS A 37 -13.69 6.84 16.52
N MET A 38 -13.77 5.58 16.92
CA MET A 38 -13.16 5.09 18.16
C MET A 38 -11.65 5.32 18.18
N MET A 39 -10.93 5.04 17.08
CA MET A 39 -9.48 5.25 17.00
C MET A 39 -9.09 6.73 17.14
N MET A 40 -9.86 7.64 16.54
CA MET A 40 -9.64 9.08 16.67
C MET A 40 -9.95 9.61 18.08
N GLU A 41 -10.99 9.08 18.74
CA GLU A 41 -11.38 9.49 20.11
C GLU A 41 -10.42 8.96 21.18
N LYS A 42 -9.85 7.77 20.99
CA LYS A 42 -8.97 7.11 21.97
C LYS A 42 -7.47 7.24 21.65
N GLY A 43 -7.14 7.73 20.47
CA GLY A 43 -5.77 7.81 19.96
C GLY A 43 -5.34 9.25 19.66
N ALA A 44 -4.43 9.39 18.70
CA ALA A 44 -3.99 10.67 18.18
C ALA A 44 -4.27 10.72 16.68
N TYR A 45 -4.73 11.87 16.19
CA TYR A 45 -4.94 12.13 14.77
C TYR A 45 -4.64 13.59 14.46
N GLY A 46 -4.28 13.87 13.21
CA GLY A 46 -3.98 15.22 12.75
C GLY A 46 -3.59 15.22 11.27
N ASP A 47 -3.67 16.39 10.65
CA ASP A 47 -3.26 16.55 9.25
C ASP A 47 -1.75 16.38 9.11
N LEU A 48 -1.35 15.56 8.14
CA LEU A 48 0.05 15.35 7.79
C LEU A 48 0.32 15.93 6.41
N ARG A 49 1.49 16.57 6.25
CA ARG A 49 1.94 17.06 4.96
C ARG A 49 2.51 15.90 4.14
N SER A 50 1.92 15.65 2.97
CA SER A 50 2.44 14.69 2.00
C SER A 50 3.72 15.20 1.29
N THR A 51 4.26 14.39 0.39
CA THR A 51 5.31 14.81 -0.56
C THR A 51 4.79 15.88 -1.52
N PHE A 52 5.71 16.55 -2.20
CA PHE A 52 5.39 17.42 -3.33
C PHE A 52 6.14 16.91 -4.57
N PRO A 53 5.44 16.44 -5.62
CA PRO A 53 3.98 16.30 -5.73
C PRO A 53 3.41 15.18 -4.83
N PRO A 54 2.12 15.26 -4.44
CA PRO A 54 1.46 14.25 -3.60
C PRO A 54 0.95 13.07 -4.44
N VAL A 55 1.87 12.40 -5.15
CA VAL A 55 1.55 11.23 -5.99
C VAL A 55 2.00 9.93 -5.30
N THR A 56 1.35 8.82 -5.64
CA THR A 56 1.47 7.53 -4.94
C THR A 56 2.92 7.05 -4.75
N PRO A 57 3.78 6.95 -5.78
CA PRO A 57 5.13 6.41 -5.61
C PRO A 57 6.05 7.21 -4.65
N PRO A 58 6.22 8.55 -4.79
CA PRO A 58 7.03 9.30 -3.84
C PRO A 58 6.42 9.31 -2.44
N ALA A 59 5.09 9.37 -2.30
CA ALA A 59 4.43 9.37 -0.99
C ALA A 59 4.68 8.07 -0.23
N TRP A 60 4.48 6.90 -0.87
CA TRP A 60 4.73 5.61 -0.24
C TRP A 60 6.21 5.33 -0.04
N ALA A 61 7.09 5.75 -0.96
CA ALA A 61 8.55 5.69 -0.77
C ALA A 61 9.01 6.53 0.42
N THR A 62 8.42 7.72 0.60
CA THR A 62 8.66 8.57 1.78
C THR A 62 8.18 7.89 3.05
N PHE A 63 6.97 7.32 3.05
CA PHE A 63 6.43 6.57 4.18
C PHE A 63 7.35 5.41 4.59
N MET A 64 7.72 4.56 3.63
CA MET A 64 8.45 3.33 3.93
C MET A 64 9.90 3.58 4.37
N THR A 65 10.52 4.69 3.94
CA THR A 65 11.94 4.99 4.25
C THR A 65 12.12 6.04 5.35
N GLY A 66 11.08 6.82 5.67
CA GLY A 66 11.20 8.00 6.52
C GLY A 66 12.09 9.10 5.91
N LYS A 67 12.31 9.08 4.59
CA LYS A 67 13.11 10.05 3.85
C LYS A 67 12.22 10.84 2.90
N ASN A 68 12.63 12.04 2.49
CA ASN A 68 11.93 12.80 1.47
C ASN A 68 12.36 12.36 0.05
N PRO A 69 11.64 12.78 -1.02
CA PRO A 69 11.96 12.44 -2.41
C PRO A 69 13.41 12.69 -2.82
N ALA A 70 14.00 13.80 -2.36
CA ALA A 70 15.40 14.13 -2.67
C ALA A 70 16.41 13.12 -2.09
N LYS A 71 16.05 12.40 -1.02
CA LYS A 71 16.91 11.40 -0.36
C LYS A 71 16.68 9.99 -0.89
N HIS A 72 15.44 9.56 -1.07
CA HIS A 72 15.15 8.21 -1.57
C HIS A 72 15.11 8.14 -3.10
N GLY A 73 15.09 9.27 -3.81
CA GLY A 73 15.28 9.36 -5.26
C GLY A 73 14.03 9.17 -6.12
N VAL A 74 12.88 8.82 -5.54
CA VAL A 74 11.61 8.61 -6.27
C VAL A 74 10.81 9.91 -6.30
N TYR A 75 10.49 10.39 -7.51
CA TYR A 75 9.80 11.68 -7.71
C TYR A 75 8.45 11.55 -8.41
N ASN A 76 8.22 10.49 -9.19
CA ASN A 76 7.00 10.25 -9.95
C ASN A 76 6.84 8.75 -10.26
N PHE A 77 5.83 8.37 -11.05
CA PHE A 77 5.60 7.02 -11.55
C PHE A 77 6.63 6.55 -12.59
N TYR A 78 7.25 7.48 -13.32
CA TYR A 78 8.16 7.19 -14.41
C TYR A 78 9.45 7.99 -14.24
N TYR A 79 10.55 7.40 -14.70
CA TYR A 79 11.74 8.18 -15.06
C TYR A 79 11.80 8.36 -16.56
N HIS A 80 12.16 9.57 -16.97
CA HIS A 80 12.60 9.83 -18.33
C HIS A 80 14.05 9.38 -18.47
N SER A 81 14.37 8.76 -19.61
CA SER A 81 15.76 8.55 -19.98
C SER A 81 16.46 9.89 -20.13
N ASN A 82 17.67 10.03 -19.58
CA ASN A 82 18.54 11.19 -19.87
C ASN A 82 19.29 11.02 -21.19
N ASP A 83 19.12 9.89 -21.88
CA ASP A 83 19.65 9.64 -23.22
C ASP A 83 18.62 10.15 -24.24
N PRO A 84 18.92 11.22 -25.00
CA PRO A 84 18.01 11.79 -25.99
C PRO A 84 17.66 10.82 -27.13
N SER A 85 18.44 9.75 -27.32
CA SER A 85 18.14 8.70 -28.29
C SER A 85 17.05 7.72 -27.81
N LYS A 86 16.63 7.87 -26.54
CA LYS A 86 15.65 7.03 -25.83
C LYS A 86 14.55 7.85 -25.18
N ASP A 87 14.25 9.04 -25.72
CA ASP A 87 13.24 9.97 -25.19
C ASP A 87 11.85 9.33 -25.01
N ASP A 88 11.53 8.27 -25.76
CA ASP A 88 10.27 7.53 -25.65
C ASP A 88 10.29 6.36 -24.63
N GLU A 89 11.44 6.02 -24.04
CA GLU A 89 11.55 4.92 -23.06
C GLU A 89 11.29 5.44 -21.63
N ASN A 90 10.02 5.72 -21.32
CA ASN A 90 9.59 5.92 -19.94
C ASN A 90 9.60 4.58 -19.20
N TYR A 91 10.42 4.46 -18.15
CA TYR A 91 10.45 3.28 -17.30
C TYR A 91 9.72 3.54 -15.99
N PHE A 92 8.87 2.59 -15.59
CA PHE A 92 8.20 2.65 -14.29
C PHE A 92 9.21 2.58 -13.14
N VAL A 93 8.98 3.39 -12.13
CA VAL A 93 9.72 3.27 -10.87
C VAL A 93 9.39 1.95 -10.20
N ASN A 94 10.41 1.36 -9.59
CA ASN A 94 10.35 0.07 -8.91
C ASN A 94 11.18 0.15 -7.61
N SER A 95 11.29 -0.94 -6.84
CA SER A 95 12.01 -0.93 -5.56
C SER A 95 13.48 -0.52 -5.69
N HIS A 96 14.16 -0.88 -6.79
CA HIS A 96 15.54 -0.44 -7.07
C HIS A 96 15.68 1.07 -7.28
N SER A 97 14.57 1.76 -7.54
CA SER A 97 14.54 3.23 -7.64
C SER A 97 14.69 3.90 -6.27
N ILE A 98 14.46 3.18 -5.17
CA ILE A 98 14.50 3.69 -3.80
C ILE A 98 15.93 3.58 -3.25
N LYS A 99 16.58 4.73 -3.05
CA LYS A 99 17.99 4.83 -2.60
C LYS A 99 18.14 4.86 -1.06
N ALA A 100 17.24 4.21 -0.34
CA ALA A 100 17.24 4.17 1.12
C ALA A 100 16.53 2.92 1.64
N ASN A 101 17.03 2.37 2.75
CA ASN A 101 16.42 1.20 3.38
C ASN A 101 15.00 1.53 3.86
N THR A 102 14.08 0.63 3.56
CA THR A 102 12.71 0.64 4.04
C THR A 102 12.63 0.18 5.50
N ILE A 103 11.51 0.49 6.16
CA ILE A 103 11.29 0.12 7.56
C ILE A 103 11.37 -1.39 7.78
N TRP A 104 10.86 -2.20 6.84
CA TRP A 104 10.91 -3.67 6.98
C TRP A 104 12.31 -4.23 6.73
N GLU A 105 13.14 -3.61 5.89
CA GLU A 105 14.57 -3.98 5.76
C GLU A 105 15.34 -3.67 7.05
N ILE A 106 15.18 -2.45 7.58
CA ILE A 106 15.77 -2.02 8.87
C ILE A 106 15.36 -2.95 10.02
N LEU A 107 14.10 -3.39 10.04
CA LEU A 107 13.57 -4.33 11.04
C LEU A 107 14.10 -5.75 10.80
N SER A 108 14.22 -6.18 9.54
CA SER A 108 14.76 -7.49 9.17
C SER A 108 16.23 -7.63 9.58
N GLU A 109 17.06 -6.61 9.36
CA GLU A 109 18.45 -6.53 9.88
C GLU A 109 18.50 -6.71 11.41
N ARG A 110 17.46 -6.27 12.12
CA ARG A 110 17.30 -6.41 13.58
C ARG A 110 16.61 -7.72 13.98
N LYS A 111 16.51 -8.68 13.06
CA LYS A 111 15.90 -10.01 13.25
C LYS A 111 14.42 -9.97 13.65
N LYS A 112 13.73 -8.85 13.37
CA LYS A 112 12.28 -8.73 13.56
C LYS A 112 11.53 -9.40 12.42
N LYS A 113 10.43 -10.08 12.75
CA LYS A 113 9.57 -10.77 11.78
C LYS A 113 8.57 -9.77 11.20
N ASN A 114 8.60 -9.60 9.89
CA ASN A 114 7.77 -8.60 9.20
C ASN A 114 6.76 -9.30 8.28
N ILE A 115 5.53 -8.79 8.20
CA ILE A 115 4.57 -9.16 7.16
C ILE A 115 4.16 -7.88 6.43
N VAL A 116 4.41 -7.81 5.12
CA VAL A 116 4.14 -6.63 4.28
C VAL A 116 3.30 -7.06 3.09
N VAL A 117 2.13 -6.45 2.90
CA VAL A 117 1.15 -6.84 1.89
C VAL A 117 0.72 -5.63 1.06
N ASN A 118 0.87 -5.74 -0.27
CA ASN A 118 0.36 -4.80 -1.26
C ASN A 118 0.97 -3.39 -1.23
N LEU A 119 2.25 -3.24 -0.90
CA LEU A 119 2.88 -1.91 -0.88
C LEU A 119 3.25 -1.43 -2.30
N PRO A 120 2.98 -0.18 -2.68
CA PRO A 120 3.45 0.36 -3.95
C PRO A 120 4.98 0.38 -4.02
N VAL A 121 5.55 0.22 -5.22
CA VAL A 121 7.01 0.32 -5.46
C VAL A 121 7.81 -0.75 -4.69
N SER A 122 7.19 -1.87 -4.32
CA SER A 122 7.83 -2.96 -3.57
C SER A 122 8.33 -4.12 -4.43
N TYR A 123 8.13 -4.07 -5.75
CA TYR A 123 8.68 -5.00 -6.72
C TYR A 123 9.92 -4.39 -7.40
N PRO A 124 10.98 -5.17 -7.70
CA PRO A 124 11.20 -6.55 -7.24
C PRO A 124 11.38 -6.63 -5.72
N LEU A 125 11.17 -7.81 -5.17
CA LEU A 125 11.22 -8.02 -3.72
C LEU A 125 12.63 -7.81 -3.17
N THR A 126 12.72 -7.31 -1.94
CA THR A 126 14.01 -7.18 -1.24
C THR A 126 14.58 -8.56 -0.87
N GLU A 127 15.88 -8.75 -1.08
CA GLU A 127 16.60 -9.96 -0.66
C GLU A 127 16.80 -10.03 0.86
N HIS A 128 16.57 -8.93 1.58
CA HIS A 128 16.83 -8.81 3.01
C HIS A 128 15.58 -9.02 3.87
N MET A 129 14.55 -9.69 3.34
CA MET A 129 13.29 -9.87 4.07
C MET A 129 13.38 -10.98 5.14
N ASN A 130 13.09 -10.63 6.39
CA ASN A 130 12.87 -11.59 7.47
C ASN A 130 11.37 -11.70 7.78
N GLY A 131 10.66 -12.53 7.01
CA GLY A 131 9.23 -12.75 7.16
C GLY A 131 8.54 -12.92 5.81
N ILE A 132 7.40 -12.28 5.62
CA ILE A 132 6.56 -12.40 4.42
C ILE A 132 6.42 -11.04 3.74
N ILE A 133 6.67 -10.98 2.44
CA ILE A 133 6.34 -9.81 1.62
C ILE A 133 5.52 -10.26 0.42
N ILE A 134 4.45 -9.54 0.13
CA ILE A 134 3.68 -9.63 -1.11
C ILE A 134 3.69 -8.24 -1.73
N SER A 135 4.21 -8.15 -2.95
CA SER A 135 4.33 -6.89 -3.69
C SER A 135 2.96 -6.24 -3.97
N GLY A 136 2.97 -4.99 -4.41
CA GLY A 136 1.77 -4.19 -4.68
C GLY A 136 1.88 -3.38 -5.97
N LEU A 137 1.21 -2.22 -6.00
CA LEU A 137 1.14 -1.35 -7.17
C LEU A 137 2.53 -1.13 -7.81
N LEU A 138 2.54 -1.15 -9.15
CA LEU A 138 3.72 -1.14 -10.04
C LEU A 138 4.47 -2.47 -10.17
N THR A 139 3.88 -3.56 -9.68
CA THR A 139 4.31 -4.91 -10.07
C THR A 139 3.91 -5.19 -11.52
N PRO A 140 4.83 -5.67 -12.39
CA PRO A 140 4.50 -6.05 -13.76
C PRO A 140 3.41 -7.13 -13.83
N ASN A 141 2.48 -7.01 -14.78
CA ASN A 141 1.32 -7.92 -14.89
C ASN A 141 1.70 -9.41 -15.08
N ASN A 142 2.88 -9.68 -15.62
CA ASN A 142 3.39 -11.03 -15.90
C ASN A 142 4.44 -11.51 -14.89
N ALA A 143 4.71 -10.74 -13.83
CA ALA A 143 5.65 -11.13 -12.78
C ALA A 143 5.13 -12.37 -12.03
N LYS A 144 6.03 -13.32 -11.75
CA LYS A 144 5.72 -14.57 -11.04
C LYS A 144 6.32 -14.60 -9.64
N ASP A 145 7.36 -13.81 -9.42
CA ASP A 145 8.14 -13.66 -8.19
C ASP A 145 7.62 -12.49 -7.35
N THR A 146 6.30 -12.44 -7.14
CA THR A 146 5.61 -11.30 -6.52
C THR A 146 5.46 -11.44 -5.01
N ALA A 147 5.86 -12.57 -4.43
CA ALA A 147 5.86 -12.79 -3.00
C ALA A 147 7.08 -13.58 -2.51
N PHE A 148 7.46 -13.36 -1.25
CA PHE A 148 8.48 -14.09 -0.52
C PHE A 148 7.91 -14.53 0.84
N PRO A 149 8.15 -15.79 1.29
CA PRO A 149 8.78 -16.86 0.51
C PRO A 149 7.94 -17.23 -0.72
N ASP A 150 8.55 -17.83 -1.74
CA ASP A 150 7.89 -18.19 -3.00
C ASP A 150 6.68 -19.12 -2.82
N THR A 151 6.68 -19.92 -1.75
CA THR A 151 5.56 -20.81 -1.38
C THR A 151 4.33 -20.09 -0.80
N ILE A 152 4.41 -18.79 -0.47
CA ILE A 152 3.36 -18.14 0.32
C ILE A 152 2.06 -17.94 -0.48
N LEU A 153 2.16 -17.72 -1.80
CA LEU A 153 0.96 -17.54 -2.63
C LEU A 153 0.18 -18.85 -2.79
N ASP A 154 0.87 -19.99 -2.87
CA ASP A 154 0.23 -21.31 -2.87
C ASP A 154 -0.45 -21.59 -1.53
N GLU A 155 0.22 -21.28 -0.41
CA GLU A 155 -0.39 -21.39 0.93
C GLU A 155 -1.67 -20.54 1.04
N ILE A 156 -1.65 -19.29 0.56
CA ILE A 156 -2.83 -18.41 0.56
C ILE A 156 -3.93 -19.00 -0.33
N LYS A 157 -3.58 -19.49 -1.52
CA LYS A 157 -4.52 -20.09 -2.47
C LYS A 157 -5.25 -21.30 -1.88
N GLU A 158 -4.54 -22.16 -1.16
CA GLU A 158 -5.11 -23.36 -0.55
C GLU A 158 -6.03 -23.06 0.65
N ASN A 159 -5.77 -21.97 1.39
CA ASN A 159 -6.42 -21.72 2.68
C ASN A 159 -7.44 -20.57 2.66
N VAL A 160 -7.31 -19.65 1.72
CA VAL A 160 -8.10 -18.41 1.66
C VAL A 160 -8.77 -18.27 0.30
N GLY A 161 -8.01 -18.47 -0.77
CA GLY A 161 -8.43 -18.21 -2.15
C GLY A 161 -7.34 -17.51 -2.95
N GLU A 162 -7.64 -17.17 -4.21
CA GLU A 162 -6.67 -16.54 -5.10
C GLU A 162 -6.38 -15.08 -4.66
N TYR A 163 -5.14 -14.80 -4.28
CA TYR A 163 -4.69 -13.43 -4.04
C TYR A 163 -4.09 -12.82 -5.31
N LYS A 164 -4.69 -11.73 -5.79
CA LYS A 164 -4.19 -10.97 -6.94
C LYS A 164 -3.45 -9.74 -6.45
N VAL A 165 -2.18 -9.63 -6.84
CA VAL A 165 -1.38 -8.42 -6.62
C VAL A 165 -2.02 -7.27 -7.39
N ASP A 166 -2.18 -6.12 -6.73
CA ASP A 166 -2.66 -4.90 -7.36
C ASP A 166 -1.62 -4.46 -8.40
N SER A 167 -1.88 -4.79 -9.66
CA SER A 167 -0.95 -4.58 -10.74
C SER A 167 -1.19 -3.22 -11.41
N HIS A 168 -0.39 -2.96 -12.45
CA HIS A 168 -0.25 -1.72 -13.19
C HIS A 168 -1.45 -0.75 -13.20
N PRO A 169 -1.25 0.58 -13.02
CA PRO A 169 -2.32 1.59 -12.99
C PRO A 169 -3.13 1.74 -14.29
N SER A 170 -2.82 0.97 -15.34
CA SER A 170 -3.40 1.08 -16.68
C SER A 170 -4.19 -0.15 -17.10
N THR A 171 -4.76 -0.91 -16.16
CA THR A 171 -5.76 -1.91 -16.55
C THR A 171 -6.86 -1.19 -17.34
N ASP A 172 -7.04 -1.60 -18.59
CA ASP A 172 -8.08 -1.02 -19.43
C ASP A 172 -9.43 -1.53 -18.94
N TRP A 173 -10.28 -0.59 -18.53
CA TRP A 173 -11.62 -0.86 -18.04
C TRP A 173 -12.68 -0.19 -18.90
N SER A 174 -12.36 0.13 -20.17
CA SER A 174 -13.29 0.74 -21.13
C SER A 174 -14.59 -0.05 -21.26
N ASP A 175 -14.48 -1.38 -21.17
CA ASP A 175 -15.57 -2.31 -21.45
C ASP A 175 -16.41 -2.64 -20.21
N MET A 176 -16.01 -2.17 -19.02
CA MET A 176 -16.73 -2.41 -17.76
C MET A 176 -17.54 -1.20 -17.32
N SER A 177 -18.77 -1.43 -16.89
CA SER A 177 -19.61 -0.41 -16.26
C SER A 177 -19.00 0.07 -14.94
N VAL A 178 -19.41 1.26 -14.49
CA VAL A 178 -19.01 1.77 -13.16
C VAL A 178 -19.32 0.78 -12.05
N LYS A 179 -20.49 0.12 -12.12
CA LYS A 179 -20.91 -0.86 -11.11
C LYS A 179 -19.97 -2.07 -11.09
N GLU A 180 -19.65 -2.65 -12.24
CA GLU A 180 -18.76 -3.81 -12.33
C GLU A 180 -17.35 -3.48 -11.85
N ARG A 181 -16.85 -2.27 -12.13
CA ARG A 181 -15.56 -1.79 -11.60
C ARG A 181 -15.57 -1.69 -10.08
N LEU A 182 -16.65 -1.14 -9.50
CA LEU A 182 -16.80 -1.06 -8.04
C LEU A 182 -16.85 -2.44 -7.39
N GLU A 183 -17.65 -3.35 -7.94
CA GLU A 183 -17.76 -4.73 -7.46
C GLU A 183 -16.41 -5.45 -7.53
N HIS A 184 -15.66 -5.26 -8.62
CA HIS A 184 -14.30 -5.78 -8.75
C HIS A 184 -13.38 -5.26 -7.65
N TYR A 185 -13.31 -3.94 -7.45
CA TYR A 185 -12.42 -3.36 -6.44
C TYR A 185 -12.83 -3.75 -5.01
N ILE A 186 -14.14 -3.84 -4.71
CA ILE A 186 -14.63 -4.34 -3.41
C ILE A 186 -14.13 -5.76 -3.19
N HIS A 187 -14.33 -6.63 -4.17
CA HIS A 187 -13.89 -8.03 -4.10
C HIS A 187 -12.38 -8.14 -3.87
N THR A 188 -11.56 -7.35 -4.58
CA THR A 188 -10.10 -7.32 -4.37
C THR A 188 -9.72 -6.96 -2.93
N GLU A 189 -10.37 -5.97 -2.33
CA GLU A 189 -10.08 -5.61 -0.94
C GLU A 189 -10.61 -6.61 0.09
N GLU A 190 -11.71 -7.30 -0.20
CA GLU A 190 -12.18 -8.41 0.62
C GLU A 190 -11.15 -9.55 0.64
N GLU A 191 -10.64 -9.96 -0.52
CA GLU A 191 -9.59 -10.98 -0.62
C GLU A 191 -8.30 -10.53 0.07
N ARG A 192 -7.91 -9.26 -0.08
CA ARG A 192 -6.76 -8.69 0.65
C ARG A 192 -6.96 -8.69 2.16
N THR A 193 -8.18 -8.40 2.62
CA THR A 193 -8.55 -8.45 4.04
C THR A 193 -8.46 -9.87 4.57
N LYS A 194 -9.10 -10.85 3.89
CA LYS A 194 -9.07 -12.27 4.28
C LYS A 194 -7.63 -12.80 4.33
N THR A 195 -6.83 -12.49 3.31
CA THR A 195 -5.42 -12.87 3.23
C THR A 195 -4.63 -12.28 4.39
N SER A 196 -4.80 -10.98 4.65
CA SER A 196 -4.09 -10.30 5.75
C SER A 196 -4.44 -10.89 7.11
N LEU A 197 -5.72 -11.17 7.37
CA LEU A 197 -6.18 -11.81 8.60
C LEU A 197 -5.65 -13.24 8.76
N TYR A 198 -5.61 -14.02 7.68
CA TYR A 198 -5.03 -15.35 7.67
C TYR A 198 -3.55 -15.31 8.03
N LEU A 199 -2.76 -14.48 7.34
CA LEU A 199 -1.32 -14.33 7.58
C LEU A 199 -1.03 -13.86 9.01
N MET A 200 -1.82 -12.89 9.51
CA MET A 200 -1.69 -12.36 10.87
C MET A 200 -1.94 -13.41 11.95
N LYS A 201 -2.83 -14.39 11.69
CA LYS A 201 -3.17 -15.49 12.60
C LYS A 201 -2.19 -16.67 12.48
N LYS A 202 -1.75 -16.99 11.27
CA LYS A 202 -0.96 -18.18 10.96
C LYS A 202 0.54 -17.99 11.21
N HIS A 203 1.08 -16.82 10.89
CA HIS A 203 2.52 -16.56 10.89
C HIS A 203 2.95 -15.64 12.05
N PRO A 204 4.16 -15.83 12.61
CA PRO A 204 4.70 -14.93 13.62
C PRO A 204 5.10 -13.58 13.00
N TRP A 205 4.80 -12.48 13.69
CA TRP A 205 5.16 -11.14 13.25
C TRP A 205 5.35 -10.18 14.43
N ASP A 206 6.33 -9.29 14.28
CA ASP A 206 6.58 -8.10 15.11
C ASP A 206 5.99 -6.84 14.45
N PHE A 207 6.09 -6.75 13.12
CA PHE A 207 5.56 -5.67 12.29
C PHE A 207 4.65 -6.24 11.19
N PHE A 208 3.45 -5.71 11.07
CA PHE A 208 2.49 -6.07 10.03
C PHE A 208 2.06 -4.81 9.30
N MET A 209 2.14 -4.80 7.98
CA MET A 209 1.64 -3.72 7.16
C MET A 209 0.83 -4.25 5.98
N VAL A 210 -0.34 -3.64 5.77
CA VAL A 210 -1.16 -3.88 4.58
C VAL A 210 -1.64 -2.53 4.03
N MET A 211 -1.63 -2.38 2.71
CA MET A 211 -2.16 -1.20 2.02
C MET A 211 -3.45 -1.56 1.24
N PHE A 212 -4.48 -0.74 1.43
CA PHE A 212 -5.77 -0.77 0.73
C PHE A 212 -5.82 0.40 -0.28
N SER A 213 -5.97 0.09 -1.58
CA SER A 213 -5.92 1.06 -2.69
C SER A 213 -7.30 1.46 -3.20
N PHE A 214 -8.34 0.77 -2.78
CA PHE A 214 -9.73 0.99 -3.18
C PHE A 214 -10.21 2.43 -3.13
N THR A 215 -9.83 3.17 -2.09
CA THR A 215 -10.29 4.55 -1.92
C THR A 215 -9.77 5.44 -3.03
N ASP A 216 -8.49 5.34 -3.39
CA ASP A 216 -7.91 6.00 -4.57
C ASP A 216 -8.64 5.62 -5.88
N LYS A 217 -8.82 4.31 -6.13
CA LYS A 217 -9.48 3.81 -7.34
C LYS A 217 -10.92 4.33 -7.49
N ILE A 218 -11.67 4.34 -6.40
CA ILE A 218 -13.03 4.89 -6.42
C ILE A 218 -13.02 6.39 -6.62
N LEU A 219 -12.14 7.12 -5.95
CA LEU A 219 -12.11 8.57 -6.04
C LEU A 219 -11.71 9.01 -7.45
N HIS A 220 -10.87 8.28 -8.18
CA HIS A 220 -10.64 8.55 -9.60
C HIS A 220 -11.92 8.54 -10.45
N ILE A 221 -12.92 7.73 -10.10
CA ILE A 221 -14.20 7.64 -10.81
C ILE A 221 -15.23 8.62 -10.22
N ALA A 222 -15.34 8.65 -8.90
CA ALA A 222 -16.46 9.26 -8.18
C ALA A 222 -16.17 10.68 -7.67
N TYR A 223 -14.90 11.07 -7.52
CA TYR A 223 -14.54 12.36 -6.92
C TYR A 223 -15.13 13.58 -7.64
N PRO A 224 -15.20 13.62 -8.99
CA PRO A 224 -15.88 14.71 -9.69
C PRO A 224 -17.37 14.83 -9.32
N HIS A 225 -18.00 13.74 -8.86
CA HIS A 225 -19.41 13.71 -8.44
C HIS A 225 -19.61 14.00 -6.95
N LEU A 226 -18.55 13.89 -6.13
CA LEU A 226 -18.60 14.16 -4.68
C LEU A 226 -18.44 15.65 -4.36
N LYS A 227 -17.78 16.41 -5.24
CA LYS A 227 -17.52 17.85 -5.06
C LYS A 227 -18.44 18.70 -5.92
N LYS A 228 -19.58 19.15 -5.36
CA LYS A 228 -20.36 20.26 -5.95
C LYS A 228 -19.78 21.65 -5.65
N ASP A 229 -18.99 21.80 -4.58
CA ASP A 229 -18.55 23.11 -4.07
C ASP A 229 -17.08 23.14 -3.61
N PHE A 230 -16.13 22.84 -4.50
CA PHE A 230 -14.72 23.16 -4.29
C PHE A 230 -14.24 24.02 -5.47
N PRO A 231 -13.46 25.09 -5.22
CA PRO A 231 -12.98 25.99 -6.27
C PRO A 231 -12.13 25.27 -7.32
#